data_AF-A0A644Z4M7-F1
#
_entry.id   AF-A0A644Z4M7-F1
#
_cell.length_a   1.000
_cell.length_b   1.000
_cell.length_c   1.000
_cell.angle_alpha   90.00
_cell.angle_beta   90.00
_cell.angle_gamma   90.00
#
_symmetry.space_group_name_H-M   'P 1'
#
loop_
_entity.id
_entity.type
_entity.pdbx_description
1 polymer ?
#
loop_
_entity_poly.entity_id
_entity_poly.type
_entity_poly.pdbx_seq_one_letter_code
_entity_poly.pdbx_strand_id
1 'polypeptide(L)'
;MQVSKSETDIQFKGKDYHIFLSRTPSDSLPHVNTEMGDEYLDNQIVLKITRGNERVFSKTFTKRSFASLLDEEFMSKSILEGMVFDKSTPQGMVFAASISYPQTDLYVPVSITITADGGMSLKKEELMEDVYSEDSI
;
A
#
# COMPACT_ATOMS: atom_id res chain seq x y z
N MET A 1 0.41 0.79 16.89
CA MET A 1 -0.05 -0.11 15.80
C MET A 1 0.74 -1.41 15.84
N GLN A 2 0.10 -2.53 15.48
CA GLN A 2 0.76 -3.84 15.48
C GLN A 2 1.64 -4.01 14.23
N VAL A 3 2.83 -4.59 14.42
CA VAL A 3 3.68 -5.06 13.33
C VAL A 3 2.93 -6.12 12.53
N SER A 4 2.94 -6.03 11.20
CA SER A 4 2.44 -7.09 10.34
C SER A 4 3.53 -7.59 9.40
N LYS A 5 3.48 -8.88 9.10
CA LYS A 5 4.39 -9.52 8.17
C LYS A 5 3.61 -10.56 7.36
N SER A 6 3.82 -10.60 6.06
CA SER A 6 3.30 -11.64 5.18
C SER A 6 4.36 -12.07 4.17
N GLU A 7 4.30 -13.35 3.83
CA GLU A 7 5.10 -13.98 2.79
C GLU A 7 4.15 -14.70 1.83
N THR A 8 4.39 -14.59 0.53
CA THR A 8 3.50 -15.16 -0.48
C THR A 8 4.33 -15.63 -1.68
N ASP A 9 4.18 -16.90 -2.02
CA ASP A 9 4.77 -17.47 -3.23
C ASP A 9 3.74 -17.43 -4.36
N ILE A 10 4.16 -16.97 -5.54
CA ILE A 10 3.31 -16.87 -6.72
C ILE A 10 4.05 -17.35 -7.96
N GLN A 11 3.28 -17.76 -8.98
CA GLN A 11 3.81 -17.97 -10.31
C GLN A 11 3.42 -16.80 -11.22
N PHE A 12 4.41 -16.16 -11.86
CA PHE A 12 4.20 -15.07 -12.79
C PHE A 12 5.06 -15.24 -14.04
N LYS A 13 4.43 -15.26 -15.23
CA LYS A 13 5.10 -15.50 -16.52
C LYS A 13 5.97 -16.78 -16.51
N GLY A 14 5.45 -17.86 -15.93
CA GLY A 14 6.10 -19.17 -15.86
C GLY A 14 7.33 -19.24 -14.95
N LYS A 15 7.53 -18.25 -14.08
CA LYS A 15 8.60 -18.24 -13.07
C LYS A 15 8.01 -18.07 -11.68
N ASP A 16 8.65 -18.67 -10.69
CA ASP A 16 8.23 -18.59 -9.29
C ASP A 16 8.86 -17.36 -8.63
N TYR A 17 8.03 -16.61 -7.89
CA TYR A 17 8.43 -15.43 -7.14
C TYR A 17 8.03 -15.61 -5.69
N HIS A 18 8.89 -15.11 -4.81
CA HIS A 18 8.63 -14.99 -3.39
C HIS A 18 8.50 -13.51 -3.02
N ILE A 19 7.32 -13.16 -2.49
CA ILE A 19 6.96 -11.83 -2.04
C ILE A 19 7.04 -11.80 -0.52
N PHE A 20 7.73 -10.80 0.02
CA PHE A 20 7.79 -10.51 1.44
C PHE A 20 7.30 -9.08 1.68
N LEU A 21 6.38 -8.93 2.62
CA LEU A 21 5.85 -7.66 3.10
C LEU A 21 6.02 -7.57 4.62
N SER A 22 6.46 -6.42 5.10
CA SER A 22 6.53 -6.15 6.55
C SER A 22 6.19 -4.69 6.84
N ARG A 23 5.13 -4.48 7.62
CA ARG A 23 4.74 -3.17 8.15
C ARG A 23 5.23 -3.03 9.58
N THR A 24 5.92 -1.94 9.87
CA THR A 24 6.32 -1.57 11.23
C THR A 24 5.97 -0.11 11.49
N PRO A 25 5.58 0.26 12.72
CA PRO A 25 5.63 1.66 13.15
C PRO A 25 7.05 2.21 12.94
N SER A 26 7.18 3.50 12.66
CA SER A 26 8.48 4.15 12.46
C SER A 26 8.59 5.43 13.28
N ASP A 27 9.39 5.40 14.34
CA ASP A 27 9.65 6.56 15.22
C ASP A 27 10.46 7.66 14.50
N SER A 28 11.04 7.33 13.34
CA SER A 28 11.79 8.28 12.51
C SER A 28 10.91 9.13 11.59
N LEU A 29 9.62 8.79 11.46
CA LEU A 29 8.66 9.54 10.66
C LEU A 29 7.95 10.61 11.52
N PRO A 30 7.51 11.72 10.91
CA PRO A 30 6.68 12.69 11.61
C PRO A 30 5.42 12.04 12.16
N HIS A 31 5.04 12.40 13.38
CA HIS A 31 3.79 11.98 13.97
C HIS A 31 2.61 12.63 13.24
N VAL A 32 1.48 11.94 13.27
CA VAL A 32 0.23 12.36 12.65
C VAL A 32 -0.71 12.83 13.74
N ASN A 33 -1.08 14.11 13.69
CA ASN A 33 -2.01 14.71 14.64
C ASN A 33 -3.41 14.73 14.03
N THR A 34 -4.40 14.23 14.78
CA THR A 34 -5.81 14.32 14.39
C THR A 34 -6.41 15.65 14.81
N GLU A 35 -7.59 15.98 14.28
CA GLU A 35 -8.31 17.20 14.66
C GLU A 35 -8.75 17.20 16.13
N MET A 36 -8.85 16.02 16.76
CA MET A 36 -9.16 15.87 18.18
C MET A 36 -7.92 16.00 19.09
N GLY A 37 -6.73 16.17 18.52
CA GLY A 37 -5.47 16.34 19.26
C GLY A 37 -4.75 15.03 19.60
N ASP A 38 -5.21 13.89 19.07
CA ASP A 38 -4.54 12.61 19.25
C ASP A 38 -3.33 12.48 18.31
N GLU A 39 -2.27 11.86 18.81
CA GLU A 39 -1.00 11.69 18.09
C GLU A 39 -0.75 10.22 17.73
N TYR A 40 -0.43 9.97 16.46
CA TYR A 40 -0.16 8.63 15.93
C TYR A 40 1.21 8.53 15.28
N LEU A 41 1.88 7.39 15.49
CA LEU A 41 3.04 7.00 14.70
C LEU A 41 2.60 6.56 13.31
N ASP A 42 3.27 7.06 12.28
CA ASP A 42 3.13 6.53 10.93
C ASP A 42 3.90 5.21 10.76
N ASN A 43 3.59 4.46 9.71
CA ASN A 43 4.25 3.20 9.39
C ASN A 43 5.19 3.31 8.19
N GLN A 44 6.12 2.36 8.15
CA GLN A 44 6.83 2.00 6.95
C GLN A 44 6.51 0.56 6.56
N ILE A 45 6.50 0.28 5.26
CA ILE A 45 6.26 -1.05 4.70
C ILE A 45 7.44 -1.46 3.83
N VAL A 46 8.13 -2.53 4.20
CA VAL A 46 9.18 -3.13 3.38
C VAL A 46 8.55 -4.15 2.44
N LEU A 47 8.64 -3.92 1.13
CA LEU A 47 8.31 -4.89 0.08
C LEU A 47 9.61 -5.44 -0.53
N LYS A 48 9.75 -6.77 -0.52
CA LYS A 48 10.81 -7.48 -1.23
C LYS A 48 10.19 -8.51 -2.15
N ILE A 49 10.69 -8.59 -3.38
CA ILE A 49 10.30 -9.59 -4.36
C ILE A 49 11.57 -10.27 -4.85
N THR A 50 11.59 -11.59 -4.76
CA THR A 50 12.70 -12.43 -5.22
C THR A 50 12.21 -13.45 -6.23
N ARG A 51 13.11 -13.87 -7.12
CA ARG A 51 12.86 -14.88 -8.15
C ARG A 51 14.04 -15.85 -8.14
N GLY A 52 13.89 -16.99 -7.46
CA GLY A 52 15.03 -17.81 -7.06
C GLY A 52 16.03 -16.99 -6.24
N ASN A 53 17.30 -16.95 -6.65
CA ASN A 53 18.34 -16.17 -5.96
C ASN A 53 18.39 -14.69 -6.37
N GLU A 54 17.58 -14.27 -7.34
CA GLU A 54 17.57 -12.90 -7.85
C GLU A 54 16.64 -12.01 -7.01
N ARG A 55 17.15 -10.85 -6.57
CA ARG A 55 16.34 -9.78 -5.97
C ARG A 55 15.77 -8.89 -7.07
N VAL A 56 14.52 -9.15 -7.44
CA VAL A 56 13.80 -8.41 -8.48
C VAL A 56 13.41 -7.01 -8.00
N PHE A 57 12.94 -6.88 -6.76
CA PHE A 57 12.52 -5.60 -6.19
C PHE A 57 12.75 -5.56 -4.68
N SER A 58 13.11 -4.40 -4.16
CA SER A 58 13.23 -4.17 -2.71
C SER A 58 13.11 -2.69 -2.42
N LYS A 59 12.05 -2.29 -1.72
CA LYS A 59 11.81 -0.90 -1.34
C LYS A 59 11.10 -0.81 0.01
N THR A 60 11.47 0.20 0.78
CA THR A 60 10.69 0.65 1.94
C THR A 60 9.75 1.76 1.49
N PHE A 61 8.45 1.56 1.69
CA PHE A 61 7.39 2.52 1.43
C PHE A 61 7.04 3.25 2.72
N THR A 62 6.75 4.55 2.58
CA THR A 62 6.05 5.38 3.57
C THR A 62 4.86 6.02 2.85
N LYS A 63 3.94 6.68 3.55
CA LYS A 63 2.84 7.39 2.86
C LYS A 63 3.36 8.37 1.80
N ARG A 64 4.54 8.98 2.03
CA ARG A 64 5.20 9.89 1.07
C ARG A 64 5.61 9.25 -0.25
N SER A 65 5.72 7.92 -0.31
CA SER A 65 5.89 7.22 -1.60
C SER A 65 4.73 7.47 -2.57
N PHE A 66 3.57 7.89 -2.07
CA PHE A 66 2.34 8.13 -2.84
C PHE A 66 2.00 9.62 -2.98
N ALA A 67 2.88 10.53 -2.57
CA ALA A 67 2.61 11.96 -2.56
C ALA A 67 2.30 12.55 -3.95
N SER A 68 2.70 11.90 -5.04
CA SER A 68 2.34 12.32 -6.40
C SER A 68 0.89 12.00 -6.79
N LEU A 69 0.18 11.22 -5.98
CA LEU A 69 -1.19 10.76 -6.25
C LEU A 69 -2.22 11.34 -5.28
N LEU A 70 -1.78 11.93 -4.18
CA LEU A 70 -2.60 12.30 -3.03
C LEU A 70 -2.36 13.77 -2.68
N ASP A 71 -3.41 14.45 -2.22
CA ASP A 71 -3.31 15.84 -1.78
C ASP A 71 -2.53 15.95 -0.46
N GLU A 72 -1.84 17.09 -0.27
CA GLU A 72 -0.99 17.31 0.91
C GLU A 72 -1.79 17.38 2.21
N GLU A 73 -3.03 17.86 2.16
CA GLU A 73 -3.90 17.98 3.34
C GLU A 73 -4.22 16.58 3.89
N PHE A 74 -4.75 15.69 3.04
CA PHE A 74 -4.98 14.28 3.35
C PHE A 74 -3.71 13.61 3.86
N MET A 75 -2.58 13.82 3.17
CA MET A 75 -1.30 13.22 3.52
C MET A 75 -0.80 13.67 4.90
N SER A 76 -1.08 14.91 5.31
CA SER A 76 -0.66 15.42 6.62
C SER A 76 -1.40 14.75 7.79
N LYS A 77 -2.65 14.34 7.56
CA LYS A 77 -3.59 13.78 8.56
C LYS A 77 -3.72 12.25 8.50
N SER A 78 -3.09 11.59 7.53
CA SER A 78 -3.22 10.15 7.29
C SER A 78 -1.98 9.34 7.68
N ILE A 79 -2.13 8.02 7.73
CA ILE A 79 -1.06 7.04 7.98
C ILE A 79 -0.98 6.04 6.83
N LEU A 80 0.20 5.48 6.56
CA LEU A 80 0.30 4.30 5.71
C LEU A 80 -0.22 3.09 6.48
N GLU A 81 -1.45 2.69 6.19
CA GLU A 81 -2.12 1.65 6.96
C GLU A 81 -1.65 0.26 6.54
N GLY A 82 -1.67 -0.07 5.25
CA GLY A 82 -1.45 -1.44 4.83
C GLY A 82 -0.95 -1.58 3.41
N MET A 83 -0.42 -2.77 3.11
CA MET A 83 -0.10 -3.21 1.76
C MET A 83 -0.27 -4.72 1.69
N VAL A 84 -0.92 -5.20 0.64
CA VAL A 84 -1.13 -6.62 0.36
C VAL A 84 -0.81 -6.91 -1.10
N PHE A 85 -0.39 -8.13 -1.39
CA PHE A 85 -0.42 -8.63 -2.76
C PHE A 85 -1.88 -8.83 -3.17
N ASP A 86 -2.28 -8.23 -4.29
CA ASP A 86 -3.63 -8.34 -4.84
C ASP A 86 -3.69 -9.46 -5.87
N LYS A 87 -2.97 -9.28 -7.00
CA LYS A 87 -3.00 -10.22 -8.13
C LYS A 87 -1.81 -10.05 -9.06
N SER A 88 -1.67 -10.99 -9.99
CA SER A 88 -0.79 -10.82 -11.16
C SER A 88 -1.61 -10.42 -12.39
N THR A 89 -1.10 -9.48 -13.16
CA THR A 89 -1.65 -9.06 -14.47
C THR A 89 -0.58 -9.25 -15.55
N PRO A 90 -0.92 -9.20 -16.86
CA PRO A 90 0.09 -9.25 -17.92
C PRO A 90 1.20 -8.17 -17.75
N GLN A 91 0.85 -7.03 -17.16
CA GLN A 91 1.74 -5.90 -16.90
C GLN A 91 2.70 -6.19 -15.73
N GLY A 92 2.22 -6.75 -14.63
CA GLY A 92 3.06 -6.99 -13.45
C GLY A 92 2.33 -7.59 -12.25
N MET A 93 3.06 -7.67 -11.14
CA MET A 93 2.54 -8.04 -9.82
C MET A 93 1.91 -6.79 -9.19
N VAL A 94 0.61 -6.86 -8.91
CA VAL A 94 -0.17 -5.74 -8.37
C VAL A 94 -0.31 -5.89 -6.87
N PHE A 95 -0.04 -4.80 -6.16
CA PHE A 95 -0.19 -4.67 -4.73
C PHE A 95 -1.22 -3.58 -4.45
N ALA A 96 -2.15 -3.84 -3.53
CA ALA A 96 -3.06 -2.84 -3.02
C ALA A 96 -2.49 -2.30 -1.71
N ALA A 97 -2.42 -0.97 -1.58
CA ALA A 97 -2.07 -0.30 -0.35
C ALA A 97 -3.17 0.67 0.07
N SER A 98 -3.33 0.87 1.37
CA SER A 98 -4.28 1.80 1.96
C SER A 98 -3.53 2.89 2.72
N ILE A 99 -3.92 4.13 2.48
CA ILE A 99 -3.55 5.29 3.29
C ILE A 99 -4.84 5.73 3.98
N SER A 100 -4.86 5.81 5.31
CA SER A 100 -6.11 6.03 6.06
C SER A 100 -5.99 7.14 7.09
N TYR A 101 -7.12 7.70 7.48
CA TYR A 101 -7.20 8.54 8.67
C TYR A 101 -7.25 7.64 9.92
N PRO A 102 -6.35 7.83 10.90
CA PRO A 102 -6.39 7.07 12.14
C PRO A 102 -7.76 7.10 12.81
N GLN A 103 -8.18 5.97 13.41
CA GLN A 103 -9.47 5.79 14.11
C GLN A 103 -10.74 5.93 13.25
N THR A 104 -10.62 5.98 11.93
CA THR A 104 -11.77 6.01 11.02
C THR A 104 -11.69 4.85 10.02
N ASP A 105 -12.81 4.55 9.37
CA ASP A 105 -12.85 3.61 8.24
C ASP A 105 -12.54 4.30 6.90
N LEU A 106 -12.13 5.57 6.91
CA LEU A 106 -11.85 6.35 5.71
C LEU A 106 -10.41 6.12 5.24
N TYR A 107 -10.28 5.55 4.03
CA TYR A 107 -8.99 5.32 3.39
C TYR A 107 -9.02 5.62 1.89
N VAL A 108 -7.85 5.90 1.34
CA VAL A 108 -7.63 6.02 -0.10
C VAL A 108 -6.87 4.78 -0.59
N PRO A 109 -7.47 3.96 -1.47
CA PRO A 109 -6.80 2.83 -2.08
C PRO A 109 -5.82 3.30 -3.16
N VAL A 110 -4.61 2.75 -3.13
CA VAL A 110 -3.60 2.94 -4.18
C VAL A 110 -3.08 1.58 -4.62
N SER A 111 -2.82 1.43 -5.90
CA SER A 111 -2.17 0.25 -6.44
C SER A 111 -0.71 0.51 -6.82
N ILE A 112 0.12 -0.49 -6.58
CA ILE A 112 1.51 -0.53 -7.00
C ILE A 112 1.66 -1.70 -7.95
N THR A 113 2.18 -1.47 -9.14
CA THR A 113 2.50 -2.55 -10.08
C THR A 113 4.01 -2.69 -10.18
N ILE A 114 4.52 -3.90 -9.92
CA ILE A 114 5.93 -4.26 -10.09
C ILE A 114 6.09 -5.18 -11.29
N THR A 115 6.88 -4.77 -12.27
CA THR A 115 7.16 -5.56 -13.48
C THR A 115 8.22 -6.63 -13.21
N ALA A 116 8.36 -7.61 -14.11
CA ALA A 116 9.27 -8.74 -13.93
C ALA A 116 10.76 -8.34 -13.91
N ASP A 117 11.09 -7.15 -14.41
CA ASP A 117 12.41 -6.52 -14.42
C ASP A 117 12.59 -5.50 -13.28
N GLY A 118 11.61 -5.38 -12.36
CA GLY A 118 11.70 -4.53 -11.17
C GLY A 118 11.27 -3.09 -11.38
N GLY A 119 10.71 -2.75 -12.54
CA GLY A 119 10.04 -1.47 -12.76
C GLY A 119 8.81 -1.31 -11.86
N MET A 120 8.52 -0.07 -11.44
CA MET A 120 7.43 0.25 -10.52
C MET A 120 6.56 1.36 -11.11
N SER A 121 5.24 1.18 -11.05
CA SER A 121 4.26 2.24 -11.30
C SER A 121 3.23 2.31 -10.19
N LEU A 122 2.69 3.51 -9.96
CA LEU A 122 1.69 3.78 -8.93
C LEU A 122 0.40 4.28 -9.60
N LYS A 123 -0.75 3.93 -9.03
CA LYS A 123 -2.05 4.43 -9.46
C LYS A 123 -2.96 4.62 -8.25
N LYS A 124 -3.69 5.74 -8.21
CA LYS A 124 -4.81 5.91 -7.27
C LYS A 124 -5.99 5.11 -7.83
N GLU A 125 -6.59 4.25 -7.01
CA GLU A 125 -7.80 3.54 -7.41
C GLU A 125 -9.01 4.40 -7.09
N GLU A 126 -9.96 4.48 -8.03
CA GLU A 126 -11.25 5.09 -7.77
C GLU A 126 -12.10 4.05 -7.03
N LEU A 127 -12.58 4.42 -5.84
CA LEU A 127 -13.66 3.68 -5.21
C LEU A 127 -14.87 3.89 -6.12
N MET A 128 -15.29 2.84 -6.83
CA MET A 128 -16.61 2.85 -7.44
C MET A 128 -17.58 3.03 -6.28
N GLU A 129 -18.22 4.20 -6.18
CA GLU A 129 -19.40 4.35 -5.35
C GLU A 129 -20.35 3.25 -5.81
N ASP A 130 -20.64 2.29 -4.93
CA ASP A 130 -21.81 1.45 -5.13
C ASP A 130 -22.96 2.43 -5.32
N VAL A 131 -23.42 2.55 -6.56
CA VAL A 131 -24.68 3.19 -6.86
C VAL A 131 -25.69 2.33 -6.12
N TYR A 132 -25.98 2.70 -4.87
CA TYR A 132 -27.24 2.40 -4.25
C TYR A 132 -28.26 3.03 -5.18
N SER A 133 -28.67 2.27 -6.19
CA SER A 133 -29.92 2.49 -6.87
C SER A 133 -30.97 2.47 -5.76
N GLU A 134 -31.35 3.66 -5.31
CA GLU A 134 -32.63 3.89 -4.66
C GLU A 134 -33.74 3.58 -5.68
N ASP A 135 -33.85 2.32 -6.10
CA ASP A 135 -35.12 1.78 -6.57
C ASP A 135 -35.92 1.45 -5.31
N SER A 136 -36.38 2.51 -4.65
CA SER A 136 -37.41 2.45 -3.62
C SER A 136 -38.37 3.62 -3.84
N ILE A 137 -39.24 3.41 -4.84
CA ILE A 137 -40.70 3.63 -4.89
C ILE A 137 -41.15 4.05 -6.29
#